data_AF-A0A4R6BYH9-F1
#
_entry.id   AF-A0A4R6BYH9-F1
#
_cell.length_a   1.000
_cell.length_b   1.000
_cell.length_c   1.000
_cell.angle_alpha   90.00
_cell.angle_beta   90.00
_cell.angle_gamma   90.00
#
_symmetry.space_group_name_H-M   'P 1'
#
loop_
_entity.id
_entity.type
_entity.pdbx_description
1 polymer ?
#
loop_
_entity_poly.entity_id
_entity_poly.type
_entity_poly.pdbx_seq_one_letter_code
_entity_poly.pdbx_strand_id
1 'polypeptide(L)'
;MLLFTIFLLIILMLLLIGFGSIFNMDDIAVNEKGITVIISIIALFSTVGGSYLGAKVAGDNALLLYKSEQNARKNDMAKKIYYSVYTNVVRISDFYVRYNEYVKLADYVKPLELNPLNKSTFSNQYIDLLEVPINLDRIINSEEFIAIDTNLQDDIFLLWQQVRNLVWMLNKQDEKRQGYDVEEVSKQLFKVMETTKKVTSQLSRNFD
;
A
#
# COMPACT_ATOMS: atom_id res chain seq x y z
N MET A 1 27.13 -21.04 22.17
CA MET A 1 27.09 -20.99 23.65
C MET A 1 28.45 -21.31 24.27
N LEU A 2 29.06 -22.47 23.95
CA LEU A 2 30.36 -22.91 24.48
C LEU A 2 31.49 -21.85 24.37
N LEU A 3 31.60 -21.17 23.22
CA LEU A 3 32.66 -20.17 22.99
C LEU A 3 32.50 -18.90 23.86
N PHE A 4 31.26 -18.48 24.10
CA PHE A 4 30.94 -17.36 24.99
C PHE A 4 31.22 -17.73 26.45
N THR A 5 30.89 -18.97 26.84
CA THR A 5 31.20 -19.49 28.17
C THR A 5 32.71 -19.57 28.43
N ILE A 6 33.49 -20.04 27.45
CA ILE A 6 34.97 -20.08 27.55
C ILE A 6 35.55 -18.67 27.69
N PHE A 7 35.07 -17.71 26.89
CA PHE A 7 35.50 -16.31 26.98
C PHE A 7 35.23 -15.69 28.37
N LEU A 8 34.04 -15.94 28.93
CA LEU A 8 33.65 -15.45 30.25
C LEU A 8 34.50 -16.08 31.37
N LEU A 9 34.89 -17.35 31.21
CA LEU A 9 35.75 -18.07 32.14
C LEU A 9 37.19 -17.54 32.14
N ILE A 10 37.72 -17.18 30.96
CA ILE A 10 39.03 -16.54 30.82
C ILE A 10 39.05 -15.16 31.50
N ILE A 11 38.00 -14.36 31.30
CA ILE A 11 37.83 -13.05 31.96
C ILE A 11 37.78 -13.20 33.48
N LEU A 12 36.98 -14.15 33.98
CA LEU A 12 36.86 -14.40 35.41
C LEU A 12 38.22 -14.79 36.02
N MET A 13 38.99 -15.60 35.29
CA MET A 13 40.33 -16.00 35.73
C MET A 13 41.30 -14.81 35.78
N LEU A 14 41.26 -13.92 34.78
CA LEU A 14 42.06 -12.70 34.75
C LEU A 14 41.68 -11.72 35.88
N LEU A 15 40.39 -11.59 36.21
CA LEU A 15 39.92 -10.79 37.33
C LEU A 15 40.39 -11.36 38.68
N LEU A 16 40.32 -12.68 38.86
CA LEU A 16 40.80 -13.34 40.09
C LEU A 16 42.31 -13.15 40.30
N ILE A 17 43.12 -13.25 39.23
CA ILE A 17 44.56 -12.98 39.28
C ILE A 17 44.83 -11.51 39.61
N GLY A 18 44.12 -10.58 38.95
CA GLY A 18 44.26 -9.14 39.18
C GLY A 18 43.88 -8.73 40.61
N PHE A 19 42.73 -9.16 41.12
CA PHE A 19 42.32 -8.86 42.49
C PHE A 19 43.17 -9.59 43.53
N GLY A 20 43.55 -10.86 43.30
CA GLY A 20 44.44 -11.60 44.20
C GLY A 20 45.81 -10.95 44.36
N SER A 21 46.32 -10.29 43.31
CA SER A 21 47.57 -9.52 43.37
C SER A 21 47.46 -8.24 44.20
N ILE A 22 46.26 -7.67 44.37
CA ILE A 22 46.03 -6.50 45.23
C ILE A 22 46.05 -6.87 46.72
N PHE A 23 45.60 -8.06 47.11
CA PHE A 23 45.43 -8.42 48.53
C PHE A 23 46.73 -8.89 49.24
N ASN A 24 47.82 -9.14 48.51
CA ASN A 24 49.14 -9.45 49.09
C ASN A 24 49.94 -8.15 49.37
N MET A 25 49.40 -7.28 50.22
CA MET A 25 49.98 -5.96 50.53
C MET A 25 50.98 -6.01 51.67
N ASP A 26 52.27 -5.89 51.35
CA ASP A 26 53.28 -5.32 52.27
C ASP A 26 54.08 -4.16 51.64
N ASP A 27 53.97 -3.88 50.34
CA ASP A 27 54.66 -2.73 49.74
C ASP A 27 53.96 -2.17 48.50
N ILE A 28 53.62 -0.88 48.54
CA ILE A 28 52.87 -0.16 47.49
C ILE A 28 53.68 -0.05 46.18
N ALA A 29 55.02 -0.16 46.24
CA ALA A 29 55.92 -0.07 45.09
C ALA A 29 55.92 -1.33 44.19
N VAL A 30 55.39 -2.46 44.64
CA VAL A 30 55.44 -3.75 43.92
C VAL A 30 54.18 -4.00 43.07
N ASN A 31 53.11 -3.20 43.23
CA ASN A 31 51.78 -3.49 42.68
C ASN A 31 51.44 -2.76 41.35
N GLU A 32 52.42 -2.15 40.66
CA GLU A 32 52.18 -1.52 39.35
C GLU A 32 51.60 -2.50 38.32
N LYS A 33 52.03 -3.77 38.37
CA LYS A 33 51.57 -4.82 37.45
C LYS A 33 50.11 -5.21 37.68
N GLY A 34 49.68 -5.34 38.95
CA GLY A 34 48.28 -5.67 39.28
C GLY A 34 47.32 -4.56 38.87
N ILE A 35 47.69 -3.31 39.16
CA ILE A 35 46.94 -2.12 38.73
C ILE A 35 46.87 -2.03 37.20
N THR A 36 47.96 -2.27 36.49
CA THR A 36 48.00 -2.27 35.01
C THR A 36 47.08 -3.33 34.40
N VAL A 37 47.02 -4.53 34.98
CA VAL A 37 46.11 -5.60 34.54
C VAL A 37 44.64 -5.17 34.69
N ILE A 38 44.28 -4.55 35.81
CA ILE A 38 42.91 -4.11 36.06
C ILE A 38 42.51 -2.98 35.10
N ILE A 39 43.38 -1.99 34.90
CA ILE A 39 43.15 -0.91 33.92
C ILE A 39 42.97 -1.49 32.52
N SER A 40 43.76 -2.49 32.15
CA SER A 40 43.67 -3.15 30.83
C SER A 40 42.35 -3.91 30.65
N ILE A 41 41.88 -4.60 31.69
CA ILE A 41 40.57 -5.29 31.67
C ILE A 41 39.43 -4.27 31.54
N ILE A 42 39.46 -3.18 32.32
CA ILE A 42 38.46 -2.11 32.24
C ILE A 42 38.48 -1.45 30.85
N ALA A 43 39.67 -1.18 30.31
CA ALA A 43 39.82 -0.63 28.96
C ALA A 43 39.29 -1.58 27.88
N LEU A 44 39.51 -2.89 28.03
CA LEU A 44 38.98 -3.91 27.11
C LEU A 44 37.45 -3.98 27.18
N PHE A 45 36.85 -3.93 28.37
CA PHE A 45 35.39 -3.88 28.52
C PHE A 45 34.80 -2.57 28.00
N SER A 46 35.45 -1.44 28.25
CA SER A 46 35.03 -0.14 27.74
C SER A 46 35.05 -0.13 26.21
N THR A 47 36.11 -0.67 25.60
CA THR A 47 36.25 -0.73 24.15
C THR A 47 35.32 -1.77 23.54
N VAL A 48 35.44 -3.05 23.93
CA VAL A 48 34.69 -4.14 23.30
C VAL A 48 33.21 -4.11 23.72
N GLY A 49 32.93 -3.96 25.01
CA GLY A 49 31.56 -3.90 25.53
C GLY A 49 30.84 -2.63 25.08
N GLY A 50 31.51 -1.47 25.16
CA GLY A 50 30.95 -0.20 24.68
C GLY A 50 30.69 -0.21 23.17
N SER A 51 31.64 -0.70 22.36
CA SER A 51 31.48 -0.80 20.90
C SER A 51 30.39 -1.79 20.52
N TYR A 52 30.32 -2.95 21.18
CA TYR A 52 29.28 -3.94 20.92
C TYR A 52 27.88 -3.42 21.25
N LEU A 53 27.70 -2.80 22.42
CA LEU A 53 26.42 -2.22 22.81
C LEU A 53 26.02 -1.06 21.90
N GLY A 54 26.98 -0.19 21.55
CA GLY A 54 26.77 0.89 20.58
C GLY A 54 26.36 0.36 19.20
N ALA A 55 27.07 -0.64 18.68
CA ALA A 55 26.75 -1.27 17.40
C ALA A 55 25.38 -1.98 17.43
N LYS A 56 25.04 -2.64 18.54
CA LYS A 56 23.73 -3.28 18.71
C LYS A 56 22.59 -2.27 18.69
N VAL A 57 22.68 -1.21 19.51
CA VAL A 57 21.66 -0.15 19.57
C VAL A 57 21.53 0.57 18.22
N ALA A 58 22.66 0.86 17.56
CA ALA A 58 22.64 1.45 16.22
C ALA A 58 21.97 0.53 15.19
N GLY A 59 22.27 -0.77 15.22
CA GLY A 59 21.67 -1.77 14.34
C GLY A 59 20.17 -1.93 14.56
N ASP A 60 19.73 -2.02 15.82
CA ASP A 60 18.30 -2.12 16.17
C ASP A 60 17.54 -0.87 15.70
N ASN A 61 18.10 0.32 15.92
CA ASN A 61 17.50 1.57 15.44
C ASN A 61 17.46 1.67 13.91
N ALA A 62 18.54 1.27 13.23
CA ALA A 62 18.58 1.24 11.76
C ALA A 62 17.52 0.28 11.19
N LEU A 63 17.32 -0.88 11.82
CA LEU A 63 16.28 -1.83 11.43
C LEU A 63 14.87 -1.28 11.65
N LEU A 64 14.63 -0.60 12.78
CA LEU A 64 13.35 0.05 13.05
C LEU A 64 13.07 1.15 12.01
N LEU A 65 14.06 1.98 11.70
CA LEU A 65 13.94 3.01 10.68
C LEU A 65 13.63 2.42 9.32
N TYR A 66 14.38 1.39 8.90
CA TYR A 66 14.15 0.68 7.63
C TYR A 66 12.71 0.13 7.52
N LYS A 67 12.22 -0.55 8.58
CA LYS A 67 10.85 -1.06 8.62
C LYS A 67 9.81 0.07 8.54
N SER A 68 10.06 1.18 9.23
CA SER A 68 9.16 2.34 9.21
C SER A 68 9.10 2.97 7.81
N GLU A 69 10.24 3.12 7.13
CA GLU A 69 10.31 3.64 5.77
C GLU A 69 9.62 2.71 4.77
N GLN A 70 9.84 1.39 4.90
CA GLN A 70 9.18 0.41 4.04
C GLN A 70 7.65 0.46 4.19
N ASN A 71 7.15 0.55 5.42
CA ASN A 71 5.71 0.69 5.70
C ASN A 71 5.17 2.02 5.16
N ALA A 72 5.90 3.12 5.34
CA ALA A 72 5.51 4.43 4.81
C ALA A 72 5.42 4.41 3.28
N ARG A 73 6.41 3.82 2.60
CA ARG A 73 6.38 3.64 1.14
C ARG A 73 5.20 2.79 0.67
N LYS A 74 4.93 1.66 1.35
CA LYS A 74 3.77 0.81 1.02
C LYS A 74 2.46 1.58 1.18
N ASN A 75 2.32 2.35 2.25
CA ASN A 75 1.12 3.16 2.48
C ASN A 75 0.95 4.27 1.45
N ASP A 76 2.04 4.91 1.02
CA ASP A 76 2.01 5.94 -0.03
C ASP A 76 1.58 5.36 -1.39
N MET A 77 2.14 4.20 -1.75
CA MET A 77 1.74 3.44 -2.94
C MET A 77 0.24 3.09 -2.90
N ALA A 78 -0.24 2.56 -1.77
CA ALA A 78 -1.65 2.22 -1.59
C ALA A 78 -2.56 3.45 -1.73
N LYS A 79 -2.20 4.58 -1.11
CA LYS A 79 -2.97 5.83 -1.22
C LYS A 79 -3.07 6.32 -2.66
N LYS A 80 -1.98 6.26 -3.42
CA LYS A 80 -1.97 6.62 -4.85
C LYS A 80 -2.99 5.78 -5.64
N ILE A 81 -3.05 4.47 -5.36
CA ILE A 81 -4.06 3.58 -5.96
C ILE A 81 -5.46 3.98 -5.51
N TYR A 82 -5.70 4.19 -4.22
CA TYR A 82 -7.02 4.55 -3.69
C TYR A 82 -7.58 5.82 -4.34
N TYR A 83 -6.78 6.88 -4.44
CA TYR A 83 -7.19 8.11 -5.13
C TYR A 83 -7.47 7.87 -6.61
N SER A 84 -6.61 7.13 -7.29
CA SER A 84 -6.77 6.85 -8.72
C SER A 84 -8.04 6.04 -9.00
N VAL A 85 -8.34 5.02 -8.18
CA VAL A 85 -9.58 4.23 -8.30
C VAL A 85 -10.80 5.08 -7.95
N TYR A 86 -10.72 5.90 -6.89
CA TYR A 86 -11.82 6.75 -6.46
C TYR A 86 -12.26 7.72 -7.55
N THR A 87 -11.32 8.36 -8.26
CA THR A 87 -11.67 9.26 -9.37
C THR A 87 -12.44 8.55 -10.50
N ASN A 88 -12.11 7.28 -10.78
CA ASN A 88 -12.82 6.49 -11.77
C ASN A 88 -14.22 6.05 -11.28
N VAL A 89 -14.33 5.69 -10.00
CA VAL A 89 -15.61 5.41 -9.34
C VAL A 89 -16.57 6.59 -9.42
N VAL A 90 -16.07 7.82 -9.22
CA VAL A 90 -16.87 9.05 -9.36
C VAL A 90 -17.36 9.19 -10.81
N ARG A 91 -16.48 9.03 -11.81
CA ARG A 91 -16.87 9.11 -13.23
C ARG A 91 -17.95 8.09 -13.61
N ILE A 92 -17.84 6.86 -13.09
CA ILE A 92 -18.87 5.81 -13.30
C ILE A 92 -20.21 6.24 -12.67
N SER A 93 -20.16 6.81 -11.46
CA SER A 93 -21.35 7.26 -10.74
C SER A 93 -22.02 8.44 -11.44
N ASP A 94 -21.24 9.39 -11.95
CA ASP A 94 -21.76 10.53 -12.73
C ASP A 94 -22.41 10.06 -14.03
N PHE A 95 -21.80 9.09 -14.72
CA PHE A 95 -22.40 8.46 -15.89
C PHE A 95 -23.75 7.79 -15.55
N TYR A 96 -23.83 7.07 -14.43
CA TYR A 96 -25.07 6.44 -13.97
C TYR A 96 -26.21 7.45 -13.76
N VAL A 97 -25.91 8.60 -13.15
CA VAL A 97 -26.90 9.67 -12.95
C VAL A 97 -27.40 10.20 -14.29
N ARG A 98 -26.49 10.55 -15.21
CA ARG A 98 -26.84 11.04 -16.55
C ARG A 98 -27.64 10.03 -17.36
N TYR A 99 -27.28 8.75 -17.30
CA TYR A 99 -28.00 7.69 -17.99
C TYR A 99 -29.44 7.58 -17.47
N ASN A 100 -29.66 7.64 -16.16
CA ASN A 100 -31.01 7.59 -15.60
C ASN A 100 -31.85 8.81 -15.99
N GLU A 101 -31.26 10.00 -16.08
CA GLU A 101 -31.95 11.19 -16.59
C GLU A 101 -32.37 11.01 -18.06
N TYR A 102 -31.48 10.46 -18.89
CA TYR A 102 -31.79 10.13 -20.28
C TYR A 102 -32.96 9.15 -20.40
N VAL A 103 -32.94 8.05 -19.64
CA VAL A 103 -34.01 7.04 -19.67
C VAL A 103 -35.36 7.65 -19.24
N LYS A 104 -35.37 8.46 -18.18
CA LYS A 104 -36.59 9.17 -17.73
C LYS A 104 -37.15 10.10 -18.81
N LEU A 105 -36.29 10.84 -19.50
CA LEU A 105 -36.70 11.69 -20.62
C LEU A 105 -37.22 10.85 -21.79
N ALA A 106 -36.55 9.76 -22.14
CA ALA A 106 -36.97 8.87 -23.23
C ALA A 106 -38.35 8.25 -22.98
N ASP A 107 -38.66 7.88 -21.72
CA ASP A 107 -39.99 7.39 -21.34
C ASP A 107 -41.07 8.47 -21.40
N TYR A 108 -40.74 9.73 -21.09
CA TYR A 108 -41.67 10.86 -21.16
C TYR A 108 -41.97 11.32 -22.59
N VAL A 109 -41.01 11.20 -23.49
CA VAL A 109 -41.07 11.71 -24.88
C VAL A 109 -41.72 10.69 -25.85
N LYS A 110 -42.28 9.59 -25.34
CA LYS A 110 -42.80 8.46 -26.15
C LYS A 110 -43.86 8.74 -27.25
N PRO A 111 -44.45 9.94 -27.47
CA PRO A 111 -45.14 10.22 -28.74
C PRO A 111 -44.44 11.21 -29.68
N LEU A 112 -43.29 11.80 -29.34
CA LEU A 112 -42.53 12.70 -30.22
C LEU A 112 -41.26 11.97 -30.66
N GLU A 113 -41.23 11.59 -31.94
CA GLU A 113 -40.15 10.90 -32.64
C GLU A 113 -38.75 11.21 -32.06
N LEU A 114 -37.95 10.15 -31.85
CA LEU A 114 -36.54 10.20 -31.46
C LEU A 114 -35.80 11.26 -32.30
N ASN A 115 -35.75 12.49 -31.80
CA ASN A 115 -35.11 13.59 -32.48
C ASN A 115 -33.59 13.33 -32.50
N PRO A 116 -32.89 13.44 -33.64
CA PRO A 116 -31.43 13.28 -33.73
C PRO A 116 -30.64 14.13 -32.72
N LEU A 117 -31.22 15.21 -32.18
CA LEU A 117 -30.69 16.00 -31.07
C LEU A 117 -30.51 15.21 -29.76
N ASN A 118 -31.38 14.25 -29.43
CA ASN A 118 -31.21 13.41 -28.24
C ASN A 118 -30.07 12.39 -28.41
N LYS A 119 -29.75 12.01 -29.66
CA LYS A 119 -28.70 11.04 -29.98
C LYS A 119 -27.30 11.66 -29.90
N SER A 120 -27.11 12.88 -30.41
CA SER A 120 -25.84 13.61 -30.24
C SER A 120 -25.59 13.98 -28.77
N THR A 121 -26.65 14.24 -28.00
CA THR A 121 -26.55 14.53 -26.57
C THR A 121 -26.09 13.29 -25.78
N PHE A 122 -26.62 12.10 -26.09
CA PHE A 122 -26.20 10.85 -25.45
C PHE A 122 -24.78 10.42 -25.85
N SER A 123 -24.39 10.57 -27.12
CA SER A 123 -23.04 10.26 -27.61
C SER A 123 -21.96 11.08 -26.89
N ASN A 124 -22.22 12.37 -26.62
CA ASN A 124 -21.32 13.20 -25.81
C ASN A 124 -21.32 12.84 -24.31
N GLN A 125 -22.36 12.16 -23.81
CA GLN A 125 -22.55 11.90 -22.37
C GLN A 125 -21.73 10.71 -21.82
N TYR A 126 -21.27 9.79 -22.67
CA TYR A 126 -20.48 8.63 -22.25
C TYR A 126 -18.97 8.74 -22.56
N ILE A 127 -18.51 9.87 -23.12
CA ILE A 127 -17.09 10.13 -23.40
C ILE A 127 -16.23 9.94 -22.14
N ASP A 128 -16.69 10.44 -20.99
CA ASP A 128 -15.99 10.28 -19.71
C ASP A 128 -15.82 8.81 -19.29
N LEU A 129 -16.75 7.94 -19.70
CA LEU A 129 -16.72 6.51 -19.40
C LEU A 129 -15.72 5.76 -20.29
N LEU A 130 -15.38 6.28 -21.48
CA LEU A 130 -14.40 5.68 -22.38
C LEU A 130 -13.00 5.63 -21.77
N GLU A 131 -12.64 6.63 -20.97
CA GLU A 131 -11.34 6.69 -20.30
C GLU A 131 -11.24 5.75 -19.09
N VAL A 132 -12.38 5.37 -18.49
CA VAL A 132 -12.39 4.59 -17.25
C VAL A 132 -11.72 3.22 -17.40
N PRO A 133 -12.05 2.39 -18.41
CA PRO A 133 -11.34 1.13 -18.63
C PRO A 133 -9.83 1.30 -18.82
N ILE A 134 -9.39 2.36 -19.51
CA ILE A 134 -7.98 2.64 -19.78
C ILE A 134 -7.26 3.01 -18.48
N ASN A 135 -7.86 3.87 -17.67
CA ASN A 135 -7.31 4.26 -16.38
C ASN A 135 -7.22 3.08 -15.41
N LEU A 136 -8.27 2.27 -15.35
CA LEU A 136 -8.29 1.07 -14.51
C LEU A 136 -7.28 0.02 -14.98
N ASP A 137 -7.10 -0.15 -16.30
CA ASP A 137 -6.06 -1.03 -16.86
C ASP A 137 -4.65 -0.58 -16.44
N ARG A 138 -4.38 0.74 -16.50
CA ARG A 138 -3.11 1.31 -16.03
C ARG A 138 -2.90 1.10 -14.53
N ILE A 139 -3.96 1.19 -13.73
CA ILE A 139 -3.91 0.95 -12.28
C ILE A 139 -3.60 -0.53 -12.01
N ILE A 140 -4.32 -1.45 -12.65
CA ILE A 140 -4.16 -2.90 -12.46
C ILE A 140 -2.75 -3.36 -12.82
N ASN A 141 -2.18 -2.81 -13.89
CA ASN A 141 -0.83 -3.15 -14.37
C ASN A 141 0.29 -2.35 -13.68
N SER A 142 -0.02 -1.53 -12.67
CA SER A 142 0.99 -0.77 -11.93
C SER A 142 1.64 -1.59 -10.81
N GLU A 143 2.91 -1.31 -10.50
CA GLU A 143 3.60 -1.96 -9.38
C GLU A 143 2.93 -1.65 -8.04
N GLU A 144 2.37 -0.44 -7.91
CA GLU A 144 1.69 0.03 -6.72
C GLU A 144 0.40 -0.74 -6.43
N PHE A 145 -0.20 -1.42 -7.43
CA PHE A 145 -1.40 -2.23 -7.24
C PHE A 145 -1.21 -3.37 -6.23
N ILE A 146 0.02 -3.90 -6.12
CA ILE A 146 0.35 -4.94 -5.15
C ILE A 146 0.28 -4.43 -3.70
N ALA A 147 0.33 -3.10 -3.50
CA ALA A 147 0.33 -2.51 -2.17
C ALA A 147 -1.05 -2.55 -1.48
N ILE A 148 -2.14 -2.76 -2.22
CA ILE A 148 -3.51 -2.77 -1.69
C ILE A 148 -4.00 -4.19 -1.36
N ASP A 149 -5.07 -4.29 -0.55
CA ASP A 149 -5.64 -5.57 -0.13
C ASP A 149 -6.16 -6.40 -1.32
N THR A 150 -5.97 -7.73 -1.27
CA THR A 150 -6.33 -8.64 -2.36
C THR A 150 -7.83 -8.60 -2.69
N ASN A 151 -8.72 -8.44 -1.69
CA ASN A 151 -10.16 -8.35 -1.96
C ASN A 151 -10.50 -7.09 -2.76
N LEU A 152 -9.81 -5.98 -2.46
CA LEU A 152 -9.97 -4.73 -3.20
C LEU A 152 -9.40 -4.86 -4.61
N GLN A 153 -8.28 -5.57 -4.79
CA GLN A 153 -7.74 -5.87 -6.13
C GLN A 153 -8.74 -6.64 -6.98
N ASP A 154 -9.33 -7.70 -6.43
CA ASP A 154 -10.33 -8.53 -7.12
C ASP A 154 -11.56 -7.71 -7.53
N ASP A 155 -12.05 -6.84 -6.64
CA ASP A 155 -13.20 -5.99 -6.91
C ASP A 155 -12.90 -4.90 -7.95
N ILE A 156 -11.69 -4.33 -7.96
CA ILE A 156 -11.25 -3.40 -9.00
C ILE A 156 -11.15 -4.11 -10.35
N PHE A 157 -10.62 -5.33 -10.37
CA PHE A 157 -10.53 -6.14 -11.59
C PHE A 157 -11.92 -6.48 -12.15
N LEU A 158 -12.85 -6.87 -11.28
CA LEU A 158 -14.25 -7.09 -11.66
C LEU A 158 -14.90 -5.82 -12.21
N LEU A 159 -14.69 -4.68 -11.54
CA LEU A 159 -15.20 -3.38 -11.98
C LEU A 159 -14.66 -3.03 -13.38
N TRP A 160 -13.35 -3.20 -13.60
CA TRP A 160 -12.71 -2.98 -14.90
C TRP A 160 -13.35 -3.83 -16.00
N GLN A 161 -13.56 -5.13 -15.77
CA GLN A 161 -14.21 -6.00 -16.76
C GLN A 161 -15.64 -5.53 -17.08
N GLN A 162 -16.43 -5.22 -16.06
CA GLN A 162 -17.82 -4.82 -16.24
C GLN A 162 -17.94 -3.49 -16.98
N VAL A 163 -17.12 -2.49 -16.63
CA VAL A 163 -17.11 -1.19 -17.32
C VAL A 163 -16.61 -1.34 -18.75
N ARG A 164 -15.59 -2.16 -19.00
CA ARG A 164 -15.10 -2.45 -20.36
C ARG A 164 -16.19 -3.07 -21.23
N ASN A 165 -16.95 -4.02 -20.68
CA ASN A 165 -18.07 -4.65 -21.39
C ASN A 165 -19.19 -3.64 -21.68
N LEU A 166 -19.54 -2.79 -20.72
CA LEU A 166 -20.53 -1.72 -20.90
C LEU A 166 -20.10 -0.74 -22.00
N VAL A 167 -18.85 -0.28 -21.98
CA VAL A 167 -18.29 0.61 -23.01
C VAL A 167 -18.33 -0.05 -24.39
N TRP A 168 -17.94 -1.31 -24.50
CA TRP A 168 -18.02 -2.05 -25.77
C TRP A 168 -19.44 -2.13 -26.32
N MET A 169 -20.44 -2.37 -25.45
CA MET A 169 -21.85 -2.40 -25.84
C MET A 169 -22.34 -1.05 -26.36
N LEU A 170 -22.00 0.04 -25.65
CA LEU A 170 -22.38 1.40 -26.02
C LEU A 170 -21.78 1.79 -27.38
N ASN A 171 -20.48 1.54 -27.59
CA ASN A 171 -19.79 1.82 -28.85
C ASN A 171 -20.41 1.03 -30.02
N LYS A 172 -20.67 -0.27 -29.83
CA LYS A 172 -21.25 -1.13 -30.88
C LYS A 172 -22.65 -0.69 -31.31
N GLN A 173 -23.45 -0.16 -30.39
CA GLN A 173 -24.80 0.34 -30.70
C GLN A 173 -24.74 1.68 -31.44
N ASP A 174 -23.78 2.55 -31.09
CA ASP A 174 -23.55 3.83 -31.77
C ASP A 174 -23.09 3.61 -33.23
N GLU A 175 -22.13 2.71 -33.45
CA GLU A 175 -21.61 2.34 -34.79
C GLU A 175 -22.71 1.83 -35.72
N LYS A 176 -23.62 1.00 -35.20
CA LYS A 176 -24.73 0.45 -35.98
C LYS A 176 -25.85 1.46 -36.26
N ARG A 177 -25.75 2.67 -35.69
CA ARG A 177 -26.80 3.71 -35.68
C ARG A 177 -28.17 3.22 -35.19
N GLN A 178 -28.25 2.07 -34.54
CA GLN A 178 -29.48 1.53 -33.97
C GLN A 178 -29.79 2.27 -32.66
N GLY A 179 -31.06 2.28 -32.24
CA GLY A 179 -31.41 2.74 -30.89
C GLY A 179 -30.73 1.85 -29.84
N TYR A 180 -30.39 2.43 -28.69
CA TYR A 180 -29.83 1.66 -27.59
C TYR A 180 -30.85 0.64 -27.07
N ASP A 181 -30.43 -0.60 -26.84
CA ASP A 181 -31.22 -1.55 -26.05
C ASP A 181 -31.16 -1.11 -24.59
N VAL A 182 -32.13 -0.28 -24.21
CA VAL A 182 -32.20 0.37 -22.89
C VAL A 182 -32.25 -0.68 -21.78
N GLU A 183 -32.89 -1.82 -22.00
CA GLU A 183 -33.03 -2.86 -20.99
C GLU A 183 -31.69 -3.53 -20.70
N GLU A 184 -30.97 -3.97 -21.74
CA GLU A 184 -29.68 -4.64 -21.58
C GLU A 184 -28.59 -3.69 -21.07
N VAL A 185 -28.57 -2.42 -21.53
CA VAL A 185 -27.65 -1.41 -21.00
C VAL A 185 -27.94 -1.12 -19.52
N SER A 186 -29.22 -0.99 -19.14
CA SER A 186 -29.61 -0.77 -17.74
C SER A 186 -29.18 -1.92 -16.83
N LYS A 187 -29.33 -3.17 -17.29
CA LYS A 187 -28.94 -4.37 -16.54
C LYS A 187 -27.43 -4.43 -16.29
N GLN A 188 -26.62 -4.12 -17.30
CA GLN A 188 -25.16 -4.11 -17.14
C GLN A 188 -24.71 -2.95 -16.26
N LEU A 189 -25.31 -1.78 -16.44
CA LEU A 189 -25.03 -0.62 -15.62
C LEU A 189 -25.39 -0.84 -14.14
N PHE A 190 -26.48 -1.56 -13.85
CA PHE A 190 -26.81 -1.95 -12.48
C PHE A 190 -25.72 -2.81 -11.84
N LYS A 191 -25.20 -3.82 -12.55
CA LYS A 191 -24.08 -4.66 -12.07
C LYS A 191 -22.82 -3.83 -11.82
N VAL A 192 -22.48 -2.94 -12.74
CA VAL A 192 -21.36 -2.00 -12.58
C VAL A 192 -21.55 -1.20 -11.29
N MET A 193 -22.76 -0.68 -11.03
CA MET A 193 -23.04 0.10 -9.83
C MET A 193 -22.99 -0.69 -8.52
N GLU A 194 -23.38 -1.96 -8.51
CA GLU A 194 -23.18 -2.83 -7.33
C GLU A 194 -21.70 -3.00 -7.00
N THR A 195 -20.88 -3.29 -8.00
CA THR A 195 -19.42 -3.40 -7.83
C THR A 195 -18.80 -2.07 -7.43
N THR A 196 -19.22 -0.96 -8.05
CA THR A 196 -18.80 0.40 -7.68
C THR A 196 -19.06 0.68 -6.20
N LYS A 197 -20.25 0.38 -5.70
CA LYS A 197 -20.59 0.55 -4.26
C LYS A 197 -19.68 -0.29 -3.37
N LYS A 198 -19.41 -1.55 -3.76
CA LYS A 198 -18.53 -2.45 -3.03
C LYS A 198 -17.10 -1.88 -2.95
N VAL A 199 -16.55 -1.42 -4.07
CA VAL A 199 -15.23 -0.77 -4.15
C VAL A 199 -15.20 0.50 -3.29
N THR A 200 -16.20 1.39 -3.42
CA THR A 200 -16.27 2.62 -2.61
C THR A 200 -16.26 2.33 -1.10
N SER A 201 -17.01 1.32 -0.65
CA SER A 201 -17.07 0.94 0.77
C SER A 201 -15.74 0.42 1.33
N GLN A 202 -14.88 -0.13 0.47
CA GLN A 202 -13.55 -0.58 0.85
C GLN A 202 -12.56 0.58 0.80
N LEU A 203 -12.66 1.45 -0.21
CA LEU A 203 -11.84 2.66 -0.27
C LEU A 203 -12.08 3.55 0.95
N SER A 204 -13.34 3.79 1.34
CA SER A 204 -13.68 4.65 2.49
C SER A 204 -13.07 4.13 3.80
N ARG A 205 -13.08 2.81 4.02
CA ARG A 205 -12.46 2.17 5.18
C ARG A 205 -10.94 2.37 5.28
N ASN A 206 -10.28 2.71 4.18
CA ASN A 206 -8.84 2.91 4.11
C ASN A 206 -8.43 4.40 4.10
N PHE A 207 -9.40 5.33 4.12
CA PHE A 207 -9.16 6.76 4.22
C PHE A 207 -9.29 7.31 5.65
N ASP A 208 -9.92 6.55 6.56
CA ASP A 208 -10.01 6.82 8.01
C ASP A 208 -8.80 6.27 8.78
#